data_AF-A0AAJ6NDB0-F1
#
_entry.id   AF-A0AAJ6NDB0-F1
#
_cell.length_a   1.000
_cell.length_b   1.000
_cell.length_c   1.000
_cell.angle_alpha   90.00
_cell.angle_beta   90.00
_cell.angle_gamma   90.00
#
_symmetry.space_group_name_H-M   'P 1'
#
loop_
_entity.id
_entity.type
_entity.pdbx_description
1 polymer ?
#
loop_
_entity_poly.entity_id
_entity_poly.type
_entity_poly.pdbx_seq_one_letter_code
_entity_poly.pdbx_strand_id
1 'polypeptide(L)'
;MSKKLKNPPQDPRDRELWLQNAVGILLFKNIRDYAINKISKNVTIEQKKEIIQGIDNAVYGLMMVMDGVTGELKNENYTVRIENKMLLEENGERILEIDTLDSDGMCMGFQSWKENDFGDFEIVCDE
;
A
#
# COMPACT_ATOMS: atom_id res chain seq x y z
N MET A 1 6.94 -1.79 18.79
CA MET A 1 8.27 -1.23 18.49
C MET A 1 8.03 -0.03 17.59
N SER A 2 8.45 1.16 18.03
CA SER A 2 8.39 2.36 17.20
C SER A 2 9.36 2.17 16.04
N LYS A 3 8.88 2.23 14.79
CA LYS A 3 9.73 2.16 13.60
C LYS A 3 9.92 3.58 13.07
N LYS A 4 11.15 3.95 12.73
CA LYS A 4 11.47 5.24 12.12
C LYS A 4 11.64 5.10 10.62
N LEU A 5 11.17 6.10 9.88
CA LEU A 5 11.39 6.24 8.43
C LEU A 5 12.86 6.54 8.17
N LYS A 6 13.49 5.80 7.25
CA LYS A 6 14.85 6.06 6.76
C LYS A 6 14.84 7.20 5.74
N ASN A 7 16.01 7.79 5.50
CA ASN A 7 16.14 8.79 4.45
C ASN A 7 15.87 8.15 3.08
N PRO A 8 15.11 8.82 2.20
CA PRO A 8 14.86 8.34 0.85
C PRO A 8 16.16 8.34 0.00
N PRO A 9 16.25 7.49 -1.03
CA PRO A 9 17.31 7.56 -2.04
C PRO A 9 17.39 8.94 -2.72
N GLN A 10 18.60 9.32 -3.14
CA GLN A 10 18.82 10.59 -3.85
C GLN A 10 18.43 10.51 -5.32
N ASP A 11 18.59 9.34 -5.96
CA ASP A 11 18.13 9.15 -7.33
C ASP A 11 16.58 9.25 -7.42
N PRO A 12 16.02 10.02 -8.37
CA PRO A 12 14.57 10.20 -8.46
C PRO A 12 13.79 8.90 -8.69
N ARG A 13 14.31 7.98 -9.51
CA ARG A 13 13.61 6.74 -9.83
C ARG A 13 13.66 5.77 -8.66
N ASP A 14 14.82 5.66 -8.01
CA ASP A 14 14.96 4.87 -6.79
C ASP A 14 14.07 5.41 -5.67
N ARG A 15 13.94 6.73 -5.56
CA ARG A 15 13.07 7.39 -4.58
C ARG A 15 11.60 7.11 -4.85
N GLU A 16 11.18 7.09 -6.10
CA GLU A 16 9.82 6.73 -6.49
C GLU A 16 9.48 5.31 -6.07
N LEU A 17 10.35 4.34 -6.40
CA LEU A 17 10.19 2.94 -6.00
C LEU A 17 10.22 2.77 -4.48
N TRP A 18 11.10 3.49 -3.81
CA TRP A 18 11.17 3.53 -2.34
C TRP A 18 9.86 4.03 -1.73
N LEU A 19 9.26 5.10 -2.27
CA LEU A 19 7.98 5.65 -1.79
C LEU A 19 6.83 4.66 -2.00
N GLN A 20 6.77 4.01 -3.17
CA GLN A 20 5.75 2.97 -3.44
C GLN A 20 5.85 1.82 -2.43
N ASN A 21 7.07 1.32 -2.15
CA ASN A 21 7.27 0.26 -1.16
C ASN A 21 6.99 0.74 0.27
N ALA A 22 7.27 1.99 0.60
CA ALA A 22 6.93 2.56 1.90
C ALA A 22 5.42 2.61 2.13
N VAL A 23 4.63 2.94 1.10
CA VAL A 23 3.17 2.85 1.12
C VAL A 23 2.71 1.40 1.25
N GLY A 24 3.38 0.47 0.57
CA GLY A 24 3.18 -0.97 0.75
C GLY A 24 3.30 -1.41 2.21
N ILE A 25 4.30 -0.91 2.95
CA ILE A 25 4.44 -1.15 4.40
C ILE A 25 3.22 -0.63 5.16
N LEU A 26 2.74 0.59 4.87
CA LEU A 26 1.57 1.15 5.52
C LEU A 26 0.33 0.29 5.28
N LEU A 27 0.08 -0.14 4.04
CA LEU A 27 -1.06 -1.00 3.70
C LEU A 27 -0.99 -2.35 4.41
N PHE A 28 0.15 -3.05 4.32
CA PHE A 28 0.25 -4.40 4.86
C PHE A 28 0.36 -4.43 6.38
N LYS A 29 1.16 -3.54 6.99
CA LYS A 29 1.29 -3.53 8.45
C LYS A 29 0.08 -2.92 9.14
N ASN A 30 -0.54 -1.89 8.58
CA ASN A 30 -1.61 -1.17 9.27
C ASN A 30 -3.01 -1.73 8.94
N ILE A 31 -3.21 -2.32 7.76
CA ILE A 31 -4.52 -2.86 7.36
C ILE A 31 -4.54 -4.37 7.50
N ARG A 32 -3.64 -5.06 6.80
CA ARG A 32 -3.64 -6.53 6.75
C ARG A 32 -3.29 -7.14 8.11
N ASP A 33 -2.16 -6.77 8.70
CA ASP A 33 -1.74 -7.35 9.99
C ASP A 33 -2.70 -6.96 11.11
N TYR A 34 -3.25 -5.74 11.07
CA TYR A 34 -4.33 -5.33 11.97
C TYR A 34 -5.52 -6.28 11.88
N ALA A 35 -6.03 -6.55 10.68
CA ALA A 35 -7.18 -7.43 10.48
C ALA A 35 -6.89 -8.88 10.91
N ILE A 36 -5.70 -9.40 10.60
CA ILE A 36 -5.25 -10.74 11.03
C ILE A 36 -5.20 -10.82 12.56
N ASN A 37 -4.72 -9.78 13.23
CA ASN A 37 -4.65 -9.72 14.70
C ASN A 37 -6.03 -9.63 15.38
N LYS A 38 -7.10 -9.37 14.62
CA LYS A 38 -8.49 -9.39 15.11
C LYS A 38 -9.17 -10.74 14.94
N ILE A 39 -8.55 -11.72 14.27
CA ILE A 39 -9.13 -13.06 14.13
C ILE A 39 -9.25 -13.72 15.51
N SER A 40 -10.43 -14.23 15.83
CA SER A 40 -10.70 -14.91 17.09
C SER A 40 -9.77 -16.11 17.29
N LYS A 41 -9.32 -16.33 18.53
CA LYS A 41 -8.50 -17.50 18.88
C LYS A 41 -9.28 -18.82 18.85
N ASN A 42 -10.61 -18.76 18.75
CA ASN A 42 -11.50 -19.93 18.81
C ASN A 42 -11.87 -20.49 17.42
N VAL A 43 -11.28 -19.99 16.34
CA VAL A 43 -11.50 -20.53 14.99
C VAL A 43 -10.57 -21.71 14.73
N THR A 44 -11.00 -22.64 13.86
CA THR A 44 -10.13 -23.72 13.40
C THR A 44 -9.01 -23.19 12.49
N ILE A 45 -8.03 -24.04 12.20
CA ILE A 45 -6.93 -23.70 11.27
C ILE A 45 -7.50 -23.43 9.87
N GLU A 46 -8.48 -24.21 9.43
CA GLU A 46 -9.14 -24.08 8.13
C GLU A 46 -9.90 -22.76 8.04
N GLN A 47 -10.71 -22.44 9.06
CA GLN A 47 -11.43 -21.17 9.14
C GLN A 47 -10.47 -19.98 9.15
N LYS A 48 -9.36 -20.09 9.90
CA LYS A 48 -8.33 -19.04 9.93
C LYS A 48 -7.75 -18.80 8.53
N LYS A 49 -7.49 -19.86 7.76
CA LYS A 49 -6.97 -19.74 6.38
C LYS A 49 -7.97 -19.03 5.46
N GLU A 50 -9.25 -19.40 5.52
CA GLU A 50 -10.31 -18.75 4.72
C GLU A 50 -10.46 -17.27 5.08
N ILE A 51 -10.43 -16.94 6.37
CA ILE A 51 -10.50 -15.54 6.83
C ILE A 51 -9.29 -14.74 6.34
N ILE A 52 -8.08 -15.28 6.46
CA ILE A 52 -6.87 -14.63 5.94
C ILE A 52 -6.97 -14.41 4.43
N GLN A 53 -7.47 -15.40 3.67
CA GLN A 53 -7.68 -15.24 2.24
C GLN A 53 -8.70 -14.13 1.92
N GLY A 54 -9.77 -14.03 2.71
CA GLY A 54 -10.75 -12.94 2.59
C GLY A 54 -10.13 -11.57 2.85
N ILE A 55 -9.27 -11.45 3.87
CA ILE A 55 -8.52 -10.23 4.17
C ILE A 55 -7.59 -9.87 3.01
N ASP A 56 -6.81 -10.85 2.52
CA ASP A 56 -5.90 -10.65 1.38
C ASP A 56 -6.66 -10.16 0.14
N ASN A 57 -7.82 -10.75 -0.17
CA ASN A 57 -8.68 -10.35 -1.29
C ASN A 57 -9.22 -8.92 -1.11
N ALA A 58 -9.59 -8.51 0.11
CA ALA A 58 -10.08 -7.17 0.40
C ALA A 58 -8.97 -6.12 0.27
N VAL A 59 -7.76 -6.41 0.76
CA VAL A 59 -6.59 -5.54 0.61
C VAL A 59 -6.23 -5.40 -0.87
N TYR A 60 -6.22 -6.50 -1.63
CA TYR A 60 -6.01 -6.47 -3.07
C TYR A 60 -7.09 -5.65 -3.80
N GLY A 61 -8.35 -5.82 -3.41
CA GLY A 61 -9.48 -5.02 -3.92
C GLY A 61 -9.29 -3.52 -3.68
N LEU A 62 -8.82 -3.13 -2.50
CA LEU A 62 -8.48 -1.73 -2.20
C LEU A 62 -7.36 -1.23 -3.11
N MET A 63 -6.32 -2.03 -3.34
CA MET A 63 -5.21 -1.65 -4.23
C MET A 63 -5.67 -1.48 -5.68
N MET A 64 -6.59 -2.32 -6.17
CA MET A 64 -7.22 -2.11 -7.48
C MET A 64 -7.98 -0.78 -7.57
N VAL A 65 -8.66 -0.37 -6.49
CA VAL A 65 -9.31 0.96 -6.44
C VAL A 65 -8.27 2.07 -6.50
N MET A 66 -7.15 1.93 -5.79
CA MET A 66 -6.07 2.91 -5.80
C MET A 66 -5.40 3.02 -7.18
N ASP A 67 -5.25 1.91 -7.89
CA ASP A 67 -4.73 1.84 -9.26
C ASP A 67 -5.78 2.27 -10.32
N GLY A 68 -6.97 2.71 -9.91
CA GLY A 68 -7.99 3.24 -10.83
C GLY A 68 -8.80 2.20 -11.58
N VAL A 69 -8.70 0.92 -11.22
CA VAL A 69 -9.44 -0.18 -11.88
C VAL A 69 -10.96 0.00 -11.78
N THR A 70 -11.45 0.83 -10.85
CA THR A 70 -12.88 1.19 -10.74
C THR A 70 -13.43 1.96 -11.94
N GLY A 71 -12.56 2.56 -12.76
CA GLY A 71 -12.95 3.42 -13.87
C GLY A 71 -13.62 4.72 -13.41
N GLU A 72 -14.51 5.24 -14.26
CA GLU A 72 -15.22 6.50 -14.04
C GLU A 72 -16.71 6.36 -14.34
N LEU A 73 -17.55 7.10 -13.60
CA LEU A 73 -18.95 7.31 -13.96
C LEU A 73 -19.06 8.65 -14.67
N LYS A 74 -19.54 8.68 -15.91
CA LYS A 74 -19.67 9.92 -16.69
C LYS A 74 -20.97 10.05 -17.45
N ASN A 75 -21.43 11.28 -17.63
CA ASN A 75 -22.47 11.67 -18.58
C ASN A 75 -21.99 12.88 -19.41
N GLU A 76 -22.88 13.53 -20.17
CA GLU A 76 -22.53 14.66 -21.04
C GLU A 76 -21.91 15.86 -20.29
N ASN A 77 -22.17 16.01 -19.00
CA ASN A 77 -21.81 17.21 -18.22
C ASN A 77 -20.88 16.93 -17.03
N TYR A 78 -20.80 15.69 -16.55
CA TYR A 78 -20.14 15.36 -15.29
C TYR A 78 -19.36 14.03 -15.36
N THR A 79 -18.26 13.99 -14.62
CA THR A 79 -17.44 12.80 -14.39
C THR A 79 -17.19 12.63 -12.89
N VAL A 80 -17.33 11.40 -12.38
CA VAL A 80 -16.98 10.99 -11.01
C VAL A 80 -15.94 9.88 -11.09
N ARG A 81 -14.82 10.07 -10.39
CA ARG A 81 -13.74 9.09 -10.26
C ARG A 81 -13.10 9.19 -8.88
N ILE A 82 -12.38 8.14 -8.48
CA ILE A 82 -11.60 8.10 -7.25
C ILE A 82 -10.14 8.33 -7.61
N GLU A 83 -9.48 9.25 -6.91
CA GLU A 83 -8.05 9.54 -7.07
C GLU A 83 -7.34 9.35 -5.74
N ASN A 84 -6.12 8.80 -5.78
CA ASN A 84 -5.27 8.63 -4.60
C ASN A 84 -3.85 9.11 -4.94
N LYS A 85 -3.13 9.55 -3.91
CA LYS A 85 -1.77 10.08 -4.06
C LYS A 85 -0.86 9.51 -2.98
N MET A 86 0.37 9.20 -3.38
CA MET A 86 1.46 8.87 -2.46
C MET A 86 2.34 10.10 -2.29
N LEU A 87 2.58 10.49 -1.04
CA LEU A 87 3.28 11.73 -0.71
C LEU A 87 4.52 11.43 0.12
N LEU A 88 5.62 12.12 -0.21
CA LEU A 88 6.80 12.23 0.63
C LEU A 88 7.02 13.70 0.98
N GLU A 89 7.15 13.95 2.27
CA GLU A 89 7.32 15.29 2.83
C GLU A 89 8.64 15.40 3.61
N GLU A 90 9.31 16.53 3.49
CA GLU A 90 10.49 16.91 4.25
C GLU A 90 10.21 18.24 4.94
N ASN A 91 10.28 18.29 6.26
CA ASN A 91 10.01 19.50 7.06
C ASN A 91 8.63 20.16 6.79
N GLY A 92 7.63 19.36 6.41
CA GLY A 92 6.29 19.84 6.07
C GLY A 92 6.14 20.34 4.63
N GLU A 93 7.20 20.26 3.82
CA GLU A 93 7.16 20.55 2.39
C GLU A 93 7.09 19.25 1.58
N ARG A 94 6.21 19.22 0.58
CA ARG A 94 6.05 18.07 -0.32
C ARG A 94 7.21 18.02 -1.30
N ILE A 95 8.00 16.96 -1.24
CA ILE A 95 9.17 16.75 -2.11
C ILE A 95 8.96 15.70 -3.19
N LEU A 96 7.97 14.81 -3.03
CA LEU A 96 7.52 13.88 -4.07
C LEU A 96 6.02 13.61 -3.94
N GLU A 97 5.36 13.54 -5.09
CA GLU A 97 3.96 13.16 -5.25
C GLU A 97 3.87 12.16 -6.41
N ILE A 98 3.22 11.04 -6.15
CA ILE A 98 2.90 10.06 -7.19
C ILE A 98 1.38 9.94 -7.24
N ASP A 99 0.80 10.25 -8.39
CA ASP A 99 -0.57 9.88 -8.70
C ASP A 99 -0.61 8.37 -8.93
N THR A 100 -1.41 7.65 -8.14
CA THR A 100 -1.44 6.19 -8.23
C THR A 100 -2.01 5.71 -9.57
N LEU A 101 -2.80 6.54 -10.26
CA LEU A 101 -3.36 6.24 -11.58
C LEU A 101 -2.31 6.26 -12.71
N ASP A 102 -1.25 7.05 -12.54
CA ASP A 102 -0.17 7.20 -13.52
C ASP A 102 1.11 6.44 -13.11
N SER A 103 1.02 5.61 -12.06
CA SER A 103 2.14 4.80 -11.56
C SER A 103 2.23 3.43 -12.23
N ASP A 104 3.32 2.71 -11.97
CA ASP A 104 3.48 1.31 -12.43
C ASP A 104 2.43 0.33 -11.84
N GLY A 105 1.57 0.80 -10.94
CA GLY A 105 0.47 0.05 -10.33
C GLY A 105 0.88 -0.63 -9.03
N MET A 106 0.23 -0.25 -7.93
CA MET A 106 0.49 -0.80 -6.61
C MET A 106 0.22 -2.31 -6.54
N CYS A 107 -0.69 -2.83 -7.36
CA CYS A 107 -0.97 -4.25 -7.49
C CYS A 107 0.28 -5.10 -7.80
N MET A 108 1.31 -4.55 -8.44
CA MET A 108 2.55 -5.29 -8.71
C MET A 108 3.32 -5.66 -7.44
N GLY A 109 3.24 -4.84 -6.39
CA GLY A 109 3.92 -5.08 -5.12
C GLY A 109 3.21 -6.08 -4.19
N PHE A 110 1.96 -6.45 -4.48
CA PHE A 110 1.11 -7.19 -3.54
C PHE A 110 1.73 -8.51 -3.02
N GLN A 111 2.27 -9.34 -3.91
CA GLN A 111 2.84 -10.63 -3.49
C GLN A 111 4.14 -10.44 -2.72
N SER A 112 5.04 -9.57 -3.20
CA SER A 112 6.29 -9.26 -2.48
C SER A 112 6.00 -8.74 -1.07
N TRP A 113 5.10 -7.78 -0.93
CA TRP A 113 4.75 -7.20 0.38
C TRP A 113 4.10 -8.21 1.32
N LYS A 114 3.31 -9.14 0.78
CA LYS A 114 2.74 -10.26 1.55
C LYS A 114 3.82 -11.17 2.13
N GLU A 115 4.92 -11.34 1.40
CA GLU A 115 6.10 -12.09 1.83
C GLU A 115 7.06 -11.24 2.68
N ASN A 116 6.64 -10.00 3.03
CA ASN A 116 7.42 -9.01 3.77
C ASN A 116 8.72 -8.61 3.03
N ASP A 117 8.72 -8.72 1.71
CA ASP A 117 9.72 -8.17 0.80
C ASP A 117 9.23 -6.80 0.29
N PHE A 118 9.97 -5.74 0.62
CA PHE A 118 9.67 -4.35 0.25
C PHE A 118 10.76 -3.76 -0.64
N GLY A 119 11.48 -4.61 -1.38
CA GLY A 119 12.57 -4.22 -2.25
C GLY A 119 13.90 -4.00 -1.53
N ASP A 120 14.89 -3.53 -2.30
CA ASP A 120 16.30 -3.50 -1.88
C ASP A 120 16.65 -2.34 -0.93
N PHE A 121 15.77 -1.35 -0.82
CA PHE A 121 16.02 -0.17 0.00
C PHE A 121 15.45 -0.33 1.40
N GLU A 122 16.26 0.00 2.41
CA GLU A 122 15.76 0.11 3.77
C GLU A 122 14.79 1.28 3.90
N ILE A 123 13.53 0.98 4.20
CA ILE A 123 12.50 2.00 4.42
C ILE A 123 12.37 2.35 5.90
N VAL A 124 12.57 1.36 6.78
CA VAL A 124 12.41 1.51 8.22
C VAL A 124 13.64 1.02 8.97
N CYS A 125 13.97 1.67 10.08
CA CYS A 125 14.90 1.16 11.08
C CYS A 125 14.25 1.04 12.44
N ASP A 126 14.82 0.15 13.25
CA ASP A 126 14.54 0.06 14.67
C ASP A 126 15.09 1.30 15.39
N GLU A 127 14.39 1.72 16.46
CA GLU A 127 14.85 2.75 17.39
C GLU A 127 15.89 2.23 18.38
#